data_AF-A0A9X9X5H7-F1
#
_entry.id   AF-A0A9X9X5H7-F1
#
_cell.length_a   1.000
_cell.length_b   1.000
_cell.length_c   1.000
_cell.angle_alpha   90.00
_cell.angle_beta   90.00
_cell.angle_gamma   90.00
#
_symmetry.space_group_name_H-M   'P 1'
#
loop_
_entity.id
_entity.type
_entity.pdbx_description
1 polymer ?
#
loop_
_entity_poly.entity_id
_entity_poly.type
_entity_poly.pdbx_seq_one_letter_code
_entity_poly.pdbx_strand_id
1 'polypeptide(L)'
;MRRRPSGAALAGLLLLAGCTFAESPASPSGTTPPGLCRLGPDEGPPLADRGIGGTGAPSAIADRGIGGTGAPMPAAARVQVAERGIGGTGIIAIITGFASICLGGMEVALDDAVPVTLNGQAVAASSLRAGHLAIVEAVGGEAGLMARSVQVRQEVSGPVESVSTSGRLRVAGQAVQISSGTFGARNPQVGQWVAVSGLRGPDGAVQATRIDLRAAGEVLVRGRATQAGGRLQIGGLEVRHAPAMGSDGFVTATGRYRAGVLEATQVEPDRLPTDPAAAFPEATRRILVESYVMAGEEGLRLGSGAVLPAPAGLGGPAPRRALVEFERQSGSGLLATHLRMEGPGPIGDPPPEAGRTAASAGGLQPAPVPGRPHGNVGSIPRRDSPAGRGQAPVRGGARQLRPADAAGGPPGPPRMPGRAAPPR
;
A
#
# COMPACT_ATOMS: atom_id res chain seq x y z
N MET A 1 -36.53 60.56 38.79
CA MET A 1 -37.87 60.89 38.24
C MET A 1 -38.37 59.66 37.47
N ARG A 2 -39.14 58.75 38.08
CA ARG A 2 -40.62 58.71 38.07
C ARG A 2 -41.24 59.08 36.71
N ARG A 3 -41.71 58.08 35.95
CA ARG A 3 -43.14 57.75 35.76
C ARG A 3 -43.34 56.66 34.68
N ARG A 4 -43.95 55.54 35.08
CA ARG A 4 -44.93 54.82 34.23
C ARG A 4 -46.27 55.57 34.30
N PRO A 5 -47.15 55.45 33.30
CA PRO A 5 -48.31 54.52 33.42
C PRO A 5 -48.62 53.76 32.10
N SER A 6 -49.09 52.50 32.19
CA SER A 6 -50.49 52.04 31.94
C SER A 6 -50.91 52.15 30.47
N GLY A 7 -51.39 51.15 29.74
CA GLY A 7 -52.01 49.87 30.06
C GLY A 7 -53.13 49.69 29.02
N ALA A 8 -53.11 48.63 28.21
CA ALA A 8 -54.24 48.23 27.38
C ALA A 8 -54.09 46.75 27.02
N ALA A 9 -55.05 45.97 27.51
CA ALA A 9 -55.32 44.60 27.11
C ALA A 9 -55.88 44.59 25.68
N LEU A 10 -55.60 43.55 24.90
CA LEU A 10 -56.64 42.73 24.28
C LEU A 10 -56.09 41.53 23.51
N ALA A 11 -56.85 40.44 23.62
CA ALA A 11 -57.12 39.43 22.60
C ALA A 11 -56.00 38.47 22.18
N GLY A 12 -56.11 37.26 22.73
CA GLY A 12 -55.46 36.08 22.20
C GLY A 12 -56.05 35.65 20.85
N LEU A 13 -55.17 35.10 20.02
CA LEU A 13 -55.54 34.30 18.86
C LEU A 13 -54.74 32.98 18.96
N LEU A 14 -55.47 31.91 19.28
CA LEU A 14 -54.96 30.55 19.40
C LEU A 14 -54.77 30.00 17.96
N LEU A 15 -53.54 29.97 17.46
CA LEU A 15 -53.20 29.32 16.19
C LEU A 15 -52.95 27.83 16.43
N LEU A 16 -53.91 27.00 16.03
CA LEU A 16 -53.79 25.54 15.92
C LEU A 16 -52.78 25.21 14.81
N ALA A 17 -51.54 24.91 15.17
CA ALA A 17 -50.57 24.28 14.28
C ALA A 17 -50.90 22.78 14.17
N GLY A 18 -51.56 22.38 13.08
CA GLY A 18 -51.70 20.98 12.72
C GLY A 18 -50.36 20.41 12.26
N CYS A 19 -49.85 19.39 12.94
CA CYS A 19 -48.73 18.59 12.46
C CYS A 19 -49.23 17.63 11.37
N THR A 20 -49.02 17.97 10.10
CA THR A 20 -49.10 17.00 9.01
C THR A 20 -47.80 16.19 9.01
N PHE A 21 -47.89 14.88 9.27
CA PHE A 21 -46.81 13.94 9.02
C PHE A 21 -46.55 13.89 7.51
N ALA A 22 -45.40 14.41 7.08
CA ALA A 22 -44.92 14.23 5.72
C ALA A 22 -44.31 12.83 5.62
N GLU A 23 -44.94 11.97 4.82
CA GLU A 23 -44.42 10.66 4.45
C GLU A 23 -43.08 10.84 3.72
N SER A 24 -42.02 10.28 4.30
CA SER A 24 -40.67 10.35 3.72
C SER A 24 -40.67 9.60 2.38
N PRO A 25 -40.32 10.21 1.24
CA PRO A 25 -40.22 9.47 -0.01
C PRO A 25 -39.13 8.41 0.13
N ALA A 26 -39.49 7.18 -0.21
CA ALA A 26 -38.60 6.03 -0.25
C ALA A 26 -37.31 6.39 -0.99
N SER A 27 -36.17 6.12 -0.35
CA SER A 27 -34.86 6.32 -0.94
C SER A 27 -34.78 5.60 -2.28
N PRO A 28 -34.48 6.28 -3.40
CA PRO A 28 -34.20 5.58 -4.64
C PRO A 28 -32.97 4.71 -4.42
N SER A 29 -33.12 3.41 -4.66
CA SER A 29 -32.03 2.45 -4.75
C SER A 29 -30.93 3.05 -5.63
N GLY A 30 -29.83 3.46 -4.99
CA GLY A 30 -28.77 4.20 -5.65
C GLY A 30 -28.10 3.34 -6.72
N THR A 31 -28.37 3.65 -7.98
CA THR A 31 -27.52 3.25 -9.10
C THR A 31 -26.12 3.82 -8.81
N THR A 32 -25.17 2.92 -8.58
CA THR A 32 -23.78 3.30 -8.29
C THR A 32 -23.18 4.02 -9.52
N PRO A 33 -22.55 5.19 -9.36
CA PRO A 33 -21.91 5.85 -10.49
C PRO A 33 -20.74 4.98 -11.03
N PRO A 34 -20.52 4.94 -12.35
CA PRO A 34 -19.32 4.34 -12.93
C PRO A 34 -18.07 5.11 -12.48
N GLY A 35 -16.94 4.42 -12.29
CA GLY A 35 -15.64 5.05 -11.98
C GLY A 35 -15.23 5.13 -10.51
N LEU A 36 -15.86 4.35 -9.62
CA LEU A 36 -15.41 4.25 -8.21
C LEU A 36 -14.47 3.05 -8.05
N CYS A 37 -13.20 3.33 -7.74
CA CYS A 37 -12.22 2.33 -7.34
C CYS A 37 -12.73 1.49 -6.17
N ARG A 38 -12.74 0.16 -6.32
CA ARG A 38 -13.16 -0.78 -5.27
C ARG A 38 -11.99 -1.63 -4.81
N LEU A 39 -11.94 -1.93 -3.52
CA LEU A 39 -10.99 -2.88 -2.97
C LEU A 39 -11.70 -4.23 -2.82
N GLY A 40 -11.12 -5.27 -3.39
CA GLY A 40 -11.53 -6.65 -3.20
C GLY A 40 -10.96 -7.27 -1.91
N PRO A 41 -11.25 -8.56 -1.66
CA PRO A 41 -10.70 -9.30 -0.54
C PRO A 41 -9.16 -9.25 -0.53
N ASP A 42 -8.57 -9.22 0.68
CA ASP A 42 -7.11 -9.07 0.89
C ASP A 42 -6.49 -7.88 0.16
N GLU A 43 -7.29 -6.85 -0.08
CA GLU A 43 -6.89 -5.60 -0.75
C GLU A 43 -6.52 -5.82 -2.24
N GLY A 44 -6.98 -6.90 -2.87
CA GLY A 44 -6.79 -7.21 -4.31
C GLY A 44 -7.96 -6.78 -5.22
N PRO A 45 -7.94 -7.13 -6.51
CA PRO A 45 -9.09 -6.94 -7.40
C PRO A 45 -10.33 -7.64 -6.83
N PRO A 46 -11.53 -7.03 -6.93
CA PRO A 46 -12.75 -7.74 -6.59
C PRO A 46 -12.82 -8.99 -7.46
N LEU A 47 -13.03 -10.15 -6.83
CA LEU A 47 -13.35 -11.35 -7.57
C LEU A 47 -14.68 -11.07 -8.28
N ALA A 48 -14.71 -11.24 -9.60
CA ALA A 48 -15.98 -11.22 -10.31
C ALA A 48 -16.87 -12.28 -9.65
N ASP A 49 -18.02 -11.87 -9.12
CA ASP A 49 -19.01 -12.81 -8.63
C ASP A 49 -19.28 -13.78 -9.78
N ARG A 50 -18.93 -15.06 -9.61
CA ARG A 50 -19.53 -16.10 -10.44
C ARG A 50 -21.00 -16.08 -10.07
N GLY A 51 -21.78 -15.30 -10.81
CA GLY A 51 -23.19 -15.13 -10.59
C GLY A 51 -23.85 -16.50 -10.44
N ILE A 52 -24.51 -16.73 -9.31
CA ILE A 52 -25.54 -17.76 -9.22
C ILE A 52 -26.70 -17.22 -10.03
N GLY A 53 -26.65 -17.47 -11.34
CA GLY A 53 -27.60 -16.97 -12.33
C GLY A 53 -27.66 -17.93 -13.51
N GLY A 54 -27.87 -19.21 -13.22
CA GLY A 54 -27.99 -20.28 -14.21
C GLY A 54 -29.17 -21.18 -13.88
N THR A 55 -30.37 -20.76 -14.23
CA THR A 55 -31.51 -21.66 -14.49
C THR A 55 -32.29 -21.18 -15.71
N GLY A 56 -31.59 -21.00 -16.83
CA GLY A 56 -32.21 -20.84 -18.15
C GLY A 56 -32.36 -22.19 -18.83
N ALA A 57 -33.39 -22.96 -18.44
CA ALA A 57 -33.93 -24.00 -19.33
C ALA A 57 -34.51 -23.31 -20.58
N PRO A 58 -34.48 -23.93 -21.78
CA PRO A 58 -34.92 -23.27 -22.99
C PRO A 58 -36.45 -23.24 -22.99
N SER A 59 -37.04 -22.10 -22.65
CA SER A 59 -38.44 -21.82 -22.97
C SER A 59 -38.47 -20.72 -24.01
N ALA A 60 -38.77 -21.14 -25.24
CA ALA A 60 -39.33 -20.30 -26.25
C ALA A 60 -40.61 -19.67 -25.70
N ILE A 61 -40.62 -18.35 -25.59
CA ILE A 61 -41.71 -17.42 -25.91
C ILE A 61 -41.21 -16.05 -25.45
N ALA A 62 -41.20 -15.11 -26.39
CA ALA A 62 -40.73 -13.76 -26.22
C ALA A 62 -41.52 -13.03 -25.13
N ASP A 63 -40.82 -12.41 -24.19
CA ASP A 63 -41.33 -11.21 -23.53
C ASP A 63 -40.19 -10.24 -23.21
N ARG A 64 -40.46 -8.96 -23.48
CA ARG A 64 -39.47 -7.87 -23.54
C ARG A 64 -38.89 -7.59 -22.15
N GLY A 65 -37.66 -8.04 -21.92
CA GLY A 65 -36.80 -7.53 -20.85
C GLY A 65 -35.91 -6.40 -21.37
N ILE A 66 -36.06 -5.20 -20.81
CA ILE A 66 -35.08 -4.11 -20.94
C ILE A 66 -33.86 -4.52 -20.09
N GLY A 67 -32.85 -5.08 -20.76
CA GLY A 67 -31.59 -5.53 -20.18
C GLY A 67 -30.42 -5.03 -21.04
N GLY A 68 -29.36 -4.58 -20.38
CA GLY A 68 -28.29 -3.75 -20.93
C GLY A 68 -27.74 -4.18 -22.29
N THR A 69 -27.68 -3.22 -23.22
CA THR A 69 -26.90 -3.32 -24.45
C THR A 69 -25.41 -3.18 -24.13
N GLY A 70 -24.80 -4.26 -23.65
CA GLY A 70 -23.40 -4.52 -23.90
C GLY A 70 -23.22 -4.87 -25.37
N ALA A 71 -23.33 -3.87 -26.25
CA ALA A 71 -23.01 -4.04 -27.66
C ALA A 71 -21.48 -3.92 -27.81
N PRO A 72 -20.80 -4.87 -28.46
CA PRO A 72 -19.44 -4.62 -28.92
C PRO A 72 -19.50 -3.44 -29.90
N MET A 73 -18.77 -2.37 -29.60
CA MET A 73 -18.65 -1.22 -30.50
C MET A 73 -18.19 -1.72 -31.89
N PRO A 74 -18.92 -1.42 -32.97
CA PRO A 74 -18.43 -1.70 -34.31
C PRO A 74 -17.18 -0.83 -34.57
N ALA A 75 -16.17 -1.46 -35.19
CA ALA A 75 -14.82 -0.91 -35.45
C ALA A 75 -14.76 0.36 -36.35
N ALA A 76 -15.89 1.01 -36.62
CA ALA A 76 -16.02 2.10 -37.58
C ALA A 76 -16.48 3.45 -36.98
N ALA A 77 -16.59 3.58 -35.66
CA ALA A 77 -16.83 4.88 -35.00
C ALA A 77 -15.54 5.46 -34.38
N ARG A 78 -14.40 5.28 -35.05
CA ARG A 78 -13.22 6.13 -34.83
C ARG A 78 -13.52 7.51 -35.45
N VAL A 79 -14.39 8.27 -34.78
CA VAL A 79 -14.44 9.71 -34.99
C VAL A 79 -13.03 10.20 -34.69
N GLN A 80 -12.41 10.80 -35.70
CA GLN A 80 -11.15 11.51 -35.64
C GLN A 80 -11.30 12.67 -34.64
N VAL A 81 -11.24 12.35 -33.35
CA VAL A 81 -10.91 13.31 -32.31
C VAL A 81 -9.40 13.39 -32.35
N ALA A 82 -8.91 14.51 -32.85
CA ALA A 82 -7.50 14.81 -33.06
C ALA A 82 -6.60 14.13 -32.01
N GLU A 83 -5.72 13.25 -32.48
CA GLU A 83 -4.61 12.65 -31.73
C GLU A 83 -3.67 13.76 -31.22
N ARG A 84 -4.03 14.41 -30.11
CA ARG A 84 -3.14 15.25 -29.32
C ARG A 84 -2.63 14.49 -28.08
N GLY A 85 -2.26 13.22 -28.27
CA GLY A 85 -1.84 12.32 -27.20
C GLY A 85 -1.02 11.12 -27.67
N ILE A 86 -0.12 11.31 -28.65
CA ILE A 86 0.74 10.23 -29.17
C ILE A 86 1.88 9.89 -28.20
N GLY A 87 2.23 10.80 -27.29
CA GLY A 87 3.18 10.50 -26.23
C GLY A 87 2.51 9.66 -25.15
N GLY A 88 2.90 8.39 -25.01
CA GLY A 88 2.39 7.52 -23.94
C GLY A 88 2.50 8.17 -22.55
N THR A 89 1.72 7.67 -21.60
CA THR A 89 1.74 8.10 -20.20
C THR A 89 2.45 7.04 -19.35
N GLY A 90 3.54 7.41 -18.68
CA GLY A 90 4.19 6.59 -17.68
C GLY A 90 3.66 6.96 -16.30
N ILE A 91 3.37 5.98 -15.46
CA ILE A 91 2.87 6.21 -14.10
C ILE A 91 3.69 5.37 -13.12
N ILE A 92 4.28 6.01 -12.12
CA ILE A 92 4.96 5.36 -10.99
C ILE A 92 4.20 5.79 -9.74
N ALA A 93 3.26 4.96 -9.28
CA ALA A 93 2.38 5.33 -8.18
C ALA A 93 1.87 4.12 -7.41
N ILE A 94 1.29 4.37 -6.24
CA ILE A 94 0.74 3.32 -5.39
C ILE A 94 -0.65 2.94 -5.88
N ILE A 95 -0.90 1.63 -6.01
CA ILE A 95 -2.24 1.10 -6.28
C ILE A 95 -3.12 1.36 -5.06
N THR A 96 -4.27 2.00 -5.27
CA THR A 96 -5.24 2.39 -4.24
C THR A 96 -6.57 1.66 -4.36
N GLY A 97 -6.84 1.00 -5.49
CA GLY A 97 -8.09 0.26 -5.71
C GLY A 97 -8.20 -0.34 -7.11
N PHE A 98 -9.36 -0.95 -7.37
CA PHE A 98 -9.64 -1.79 -8.55
C PHE A 98 -11.09 -1.63 -9.07
N ALA A 99 -11.20 -1.44 -10.37
CA ALA A 99 -12.35 -1.51 -11.27
C ALA A 99 -11.86 -1.14 -12.71
N SER A 100 -10.65 -1.60 -13.07
CA SER A 100 -9.49 -0.82 -13.62
C SER A 100 -8.50 -0.50 -12.48
N ILE A 101 -7.18 -0.55 -12.67
CA ILE A 101 -6.27 -0.22 -11.55
C ILE A 101 -6.34 1.29 -11.28
N CYS A 102 -6.43 1.64 -10.00
CA CYS A 102 -6.42 3.04 -9.57
C CYS A 102 -5.09 3.37 -8.92
N LEU A 103 -4.35 4.32 -9.47
CA LEU A 103 -3.05 4.75 -8.97
C LEU A 103 -2.75 6.19 -9.38
N GLY A 104 -2.13 6.96 -8.49
CA GLY A 104 -1.89 8.39 -8.74
C GLY A 104 -3.17 9.14 -9.13
N GLY A 105 -4.31 8.78 -8.54
CA GLY A 105 -5.64 9.35 -8.85
C GLY A 105 -6.13 9.13 -10.28
N MET A 106 -5.48 8.25 -11.05
CA MET A 106 -5.87 7.87 -12.40
C MET A 106 -6.48 6.47 -12.40
N GLU A 107 -7.52 6.28 -13.21
CA GLU A 107 -8.08 4.98 -13.54
C GLU A 107 -7.42 4.46 -14.83
N VAL A 108 -6.80 3.28 -14.76
CA VAL A 108 -6.13 2.66 -15.90
C VAL A 108 -6.74 1.29 -16.17
N ALA A 109 -7.32 1.10 -17.35
CA ALA A 109 -7.90 -0.16 -17.77
C ALA A 109 -6.81 -1.24 -17.91
N LEU A 110 -7.10 -2.45 -17.42
CA LEU A 110 -6.33 -3.66 -17.71
C LEU A 110 -7.17 -4.59 -18.57
N ASP A 111 -6.56 -5.15 -19.59
CA ASP A 111 -7.05 -6.36 -20.24
C ASP A 111 -6.21 -7.57 -19.81
N ASP A 112 -6.68 -8.78 -20.13
CA ASP A 112 -6.03 -10.03 -19.75
C ASP A 112 -4.67 -10.25 -20.46
N ALA A 113 -4.36 -9.47 -21.50
CA ALA A 113 -3.12 -9.58 -22.25
C ALA A 113 -2.01 -8.66 -21.71
N VAL A 114 -2.34 -7.72 -20.80
CA VAL A 114 -1.35 -6.83 -20.19
C VAL A 114 -0.33 -7.65 -19.39
N PRO A 115 0.96 -7.63 -19.76
CA PRO A 115 2.00 -8.30 -18.99
C PRO A 115 2.14 -7.63 -17.61
N VAL A 116 2.11 -8.46 -16.58
CA VAL A 116 2.35 -8.04 -15.19
C VAL A 116 3.62 -8.71 -14.67
N THR A 117 4.53 -7.92 -14.11
CA THR A 117 5.72 -8.44 -13.45
C THR A 117 5.80 -8.00 -11.99
N LEU A 118 6.44 -8.80 -11.15
CA LEU A 118 6.81 -8.47 -9.78
C LEU A 118 8.32 -8.60 -9.66
N ASN A 119 9.01 -7.48 -9.45
CA ASN A 119 10.48 -7.41 -9.49
C ASN A 119 11.09 -8.09 -10.73
N GLY A 120 10.46 -7.92 -11.90
CA GLY A 120 10.91 -8.51 -13.17
C GLY A 120 10.43 -9.93 -13.44
N GLN A 121 9.82 -10.63 -12.47
CA GLN A 121 9.25 -11.96 -12.69
C GLN A 121 7.80 -11.86 -13.15
N ALA A 122 7.41 -12.58 -14.21
CA ALA A 122 6.04 -12.60 -14.69
C ALA A 122 5.08 -13.18 -13.63
N VAL A 123 3.97 -12.48 -13.40
CA VAL A 123 2.92 -12.88 -12.46
C VAL A 123 1.54 -12.64 -13.08
N ALA A 124 0.50 -13.29 -12.55
CA ALA A 124 -0.86 -13.01 -12.99
C ALA A 124 -1.29 -11.60 -12.54
N ALA A 125 -2.13 -10.91 -13.34
CA ALA A 125 -2.72 -9.63 -12.97
C ALA A 125 -3.53 -9.69 -11.66
N SER A 126 -4.09 -10.87 -11.34
CA SER A 126 -4.72 -11.16 -10.05
C SER A 126 -3.78 -11.09 -8.85
N SER A 127 -2.46 -10.92 -9.05
CA SER A 127 -1.45 -10.74 -7.99
C SER A 127 -1.30 -9.27 -7.59
N LEU A 128 -1.87 -8.33 -8.34
CA LEU A 128 -1.88 -6.92 -7.98
C LEU A 128 -2.67 -6.71 -6.68
N ARG A 129 -2.21 -5.81 -5.84
CA ARG A 129 -2.82 -5.48 -4.54
C ARG A 129 -2.69 -3.98 -4.29
N ALA A 130 -3.64 -3.42 -3.56
CA ALA A 130 -3.49 -2.07 -3.05
C ALA A 130 -2.30 -1.97 -2.09
N GLY A 131 -1.66 -0.82 -2.14
CA GLY A 131 -0.39 -0.54 -1.50
C GLY A 131 0.85 -0.97 -2.31
N HIS A 132 0.71 -1.75 -3.39
CA HIS A 132 1.84 -1.97 -4.30
C HIS A 132 2.28 -0.66 -4.96
N LEU A 133 3.59 -0.42 -5.00
CA LEU A 133 4.18 0.58 -5.88
C LEU A 133 4.26 -0.02 -7.28
N ALA A 134 3.49 0.54 -8.21
CA ALA A 134 3.41 0.08 -9.59
C ALA A 134 4.08 1.06 -10.54
N ILE A 135 4.72 0.51 -11.56
CA ILE A 135 5.26 1.21 -12.73
C ILE A 135 4.39 0.75 -13.90
N VAL A 136 3.62 1.68 -14.46
CA VAL A 136 2.61 1.40 -15.48
C VAL A 136 2.91 2.23 -16.72
N GLU A 137 3.16 1.54 -17.82
CA GLU A 137 3.12 2.17 -19.14
C GLU A 137 1.66 2.16 -19.60
N ALA A 138 1.12 3.32 -19.96
CA ALA A 138 -0.25 3.47 -20.42
C ALA A 138 -0.31 4.27 -21.71
N VAL A 139 -1.34 3.99 -22.51
CA VAL A 139 -1.70 4.77 -23.70
C VAL A 139 -3.11 5.30 -23.54
N GLY A 140 -3.42 6.38 -24.25
CA GLY A 140 -4.71 7.06 -24.16
C GLY A 140 -4.55 8.51 -23.69
N GLY A 141 -5.69 9.16 -23.47
CA GLY A 141 -5.77 10.56 -23.07
C GLY A 141 -6.81 10.75 -21.97
N GLU A 142 -7.38 11.94 -21.88
CA GLU A 142 -8.37 12.27 -20.84
C GLU A 142 -9.63 11.38 -20.88
N ALA A 143 -9.96 10.82 -22.05
CA ALA A 143 -11.09 9.90 -22.23
C ALA A 143 -10.88 8.53 -21.56
N GLY A 144 -9.66 8.20 -21.14
CA GLY A 144 -9.32 6.95 -20.47
C GLY A 144 -7.91 6.48 -20.79
N LEU A 145 -7.27 5.85 -19.80
CA LEU A 145 -5.96 5.24 -19.93
C LEU A 145 -6.09 3.72 -20.01
N MET A 146 -5.29 3.11 -20.89
CA MET A 146 -5.18 1.65 -21.03
C MET A 146 -3.74 1.23 -20.79
N ALA A 147 -3.54 0.26 -19.90
CA ALA A 147 -2.22 -0.26 -19.59
C ALA A 147 -1.63 -1.03 -20.77
N ARG A 148 -0.32 -0.85 -21.00
CA ARG A 148 0.51 -1.65 -21.90
C ARG A 148 1.38 -2.63 -21.13
N SER A 149 1.80 -2.26 -19.94
CA SER A 149 2.54 -3.12 -19.02
C SER A 149 2.37 -2.62 -17.59
N VAL A 150 2.46 -3.55 -16.63
CA VAL A 150 2.44 -3.24 -15.20
C VAL A 150 3.61 -3.95 -14.52
N GLN A 151 4.42 -3.21 -13.78
CA GLN A 151 5.51 -3.77 -12.98
C GLN A 151 5.31 -3.39 -11.52
N VAL A 152 5.28 -4.37 -10.63
CA VAL A 152 5.26 -4.17 -9.19
C VAL A 152 6.68 -4.11 -8.67
N ARG A 153 6.97 -3.03 -7.95
CA ARG A 153 8.27 -2.76 -7.34
C ARG A 153 8.18 -2.89 -5.82
N GLN A 154 9.12 -3.65 -5.26
CA GLN A 154 9.32 -3.77 -3.81
C GLN A 154 10.67 -3.14 -3.43
N GLU A 155 10.69 -2.23 -2.47
CA GLU A 155 11.95 -1.58 -2.06
C GLU A 155 12.88 -2.53 -1.31
N VAL A 156 12.29 -3.47 -0.56
CA VAL A 156 13.04 -4.51 0.15
C VAL A 156 12.21 -5.79 0.27
N SER A 157 12.87 -6.93 0.17
CA SER A 157 12.33 -8.25 0.49
C SER A 157 13.36 -9.04 1.27
N GLY A 158 13.06 -9.41 2.50
CA GLY A 158 13.97 -10.14 3.36
C GLY A 158 13.47 -10.32 4.80
N PRO A 159 14.34 -10.79 5.72
CA PRO A 159 13.95 -11.00 7.11
C PRO A 159 13.78 -9.68 7.85
N VAL A 160 12.81 -9.65 8.76
CA VAL A 160 12.65 -8.61 9.78
C VAL A 160 13.71 -8.83 10.86
N GLU A 161 14.62 -7.88 10.98
CA GLU A 161 15.74 -7.90 11.93
C GLU A 161 15.37 -7.28 13.27
N SER A 162 14.55 -6.22 13.24
CA SER A 162 14.06 -5.56 14.44
C SER A 162 12.74 -4.85 14.22
N VAL A 163 11.99 -4.67 15.31
CA VAL A 163 10.72 -3.94 15.37
C VAL A 163 10.81 -2.98 16.56
N SER A 164 10.64 -1.68 16.32
CA SER A 164 10.53 -0.69 17.38
C SER A 164 9.07 -0.51 17.82
N THR A 165 8.89 0.01 19.02
CA THR A 165 7.57 0.44 19.54
C THR A 165 6.97 1.60 18.76
N SER A 166 7.78 2.36 18.01
CA SER A 166 7.35 3.48 17.15
C SER A 166 6.89 3.04 15.74
N GLY A 167 6.71 1.73 15.50
CA GLY A 167 6.32 1.20 14.19
C GLY A 167 7.44 1.27 13.14
N ARG A 168 8.70 1.42 13.57
CA ARG A 168 9.88 1.35 12.69
C ARG A 168 10.41 -0.07 12.68
N LEU A 169 10.53 -0.64 11.49
CA LEU A 169 11.13 -1.93 11.26
C LEU A 169 12.55 -1.76 10.70
N ARG A 170 13.36 -2.80 10.90
CA ARG A 170 14.52 -3.05 10.05
C ARG A 170 14.31 -4.34 9.27
N VAL A 171 14.37 -4.27 7.94
CA VAL A 171 14.21 -5.42 7.04
C VAL A 171 15.44 -5.50 6.16
N ALA A 172 16.21 -6.59 6.25
CA ALA A 172 17.48 -6.75 5.52
C ALA A 172 18.35 -5.46 5.50
N GLY A 173 18.65 -4.93 6.68
CA GLY A 173 19.41 -3.68 6.86
C GLY A 173 18.69 -2.38 6.49
N GLN A 174 17.49 -2.43 5.89
CA GLN A 174 16.73 -1.24 5.47
C GLN A 174 15.82 -0.73 6.59
N ALA A 175 15.80 0.58 6.79
CA ALA A 175 14.83 1.23 7.66
C ALA A 175 13.47 1.32 6.95
N VAL A 176 12.43 0.78 7.59
CA VAL A 176 11.07 0.78 7.05
C VAL A 176 10.14 1.38 8.10
N GLN A 177 9.33 2.36 7.72
CA GLN A 177 8.34 2.99 8.59
C GLN A 177 6.95 2.49 8.24
N ILE A 178 6.24 1.91 9.21
CA ILE A 178 4.82 1.58 9.09
C ILE A 178 4.00 2.82 9.45
N SER A 179 2.90 3.05 8.73
CA SER A 179 1.88 4.04 9.08
C SER A 179 0.48 3.40 9.09
N SER A 180 -0.53 4.16 9.50
CA SER A 180 -1.93 3.73 9.43
C SER A 180 -2.38 3.41 7.99
N GLY A 181 -1.75 4.02 6.99
CA GLY A 181 -2.00 3.78 5.57
C GLY A 181 -1.26 2.57 4.98
N THR A 182 -0.43 1.87 5.75
CA THR A 182 0.29 0.67 5.25
C THR A 182 -0.67 -0.52 5.13
N PHE A 183 -0.80 -1.06 3.93
CA PHE A 183 -1.59 -2.24 3.58
C PHE A 183 -0.88 -3.56 3.96
N GLY A 184 -1.62 -4.67 4.06
CA GLY A 184 -1.08 -5.99 4.41
C GLY A 184 -0.69 -6.17 5.89
N ALA A 185 0.46 -6.80 6.15
CA ALA A 185 0.95 -7.17 7.48
C ALA A 185 1.50 -5.96 8.26
N ARG A 186 0.67 -5.38 9.13
CA ARG A 186 1.00 -4.15 9.90
C ARG A 186 1.77 -4.40 11.21
N ASN A 187 1.93 -5.65 11.62
CA ASN A 187 2.68 -6.02 12.83
C ASN A 187 3.58 -7.25 12.59
N PRO A 188 4.51 -7.18 11.62
CA PRO A 188 5.41 -8.29 11.36
C PRO A 188 6.38 -8.45 12.54
N GLN A 189 6.71 -9.70 12.86
CA GLN A 189 7.56 -10.06 14.00
C GLN A 189 9.01 -10.29 13.54
N VAL A 190 9.96 -10.10 14.45
CA VAL A 190 11.38 -10.42 14.20
C VAL A 190 11.50 -11.88 13.74
N GLY A 191 12.31 -12.10 12.70
CA GLY A 191 12.51 -13.41 12.08
C GLY A 191 11.49 -13.78 10.99
N GLN A 192 10.35 -13.09 10.92
CA GLN A 192 9.46 -13.23 9.76
C GLN A 192 10.11 -12.65 8.51
N TRP A 193 9.75 -13.21 7.36
CA TRP A 193 10.19 -12.71 6.07
C TRP A 193 9.08 -11.92 5.43
N VAL A 194 9.42 -10.73 4.95
CA VAL A 194 8.47 -9.79 4.38
C VAL A 194 8.97 -9.26 3.05
N ALA A 195 8.04 -8.86 2.20
CA ALA A 195 8.30 -7.99 1.07
C ALA A 195 7.57 -6.65 1.27
N VAL A 196 8.26 -5.56 0.97
CA VAL A 196 7.82 -4.20 1.29
C VAL A 196 7.77 -3.37 0.01
N SER A 197 6.58 -2.92 -0.37
CA SER A 197 6.41 -1.78 -1.26
C SER A 197 6.35 -0.50 -0.45
N GLY A 198 6.87 0.59 -1.00
CA GLY A 198 6.86 1.88 -0.31
C GLY A 198 7.53 2.98 -1.10
N LEU A 199 7.45 4.19 -0.57
CA LEU A 199 8.14 5.37 -1.10
C LEU A 199 9.32 5.71 -0.20
N ARG A 200 10.46 6.02 -0.81
CA ARG A 200 11.65 6.42 -0.03
C ARG A 200 11.53 7.88 0.39
N GLY A 201 11.69 8.14 1.67
CA GLY A 201 11.81 9.47 2.23
C GLY A 201 13.23 10.04 2.04
N PRO A 202 13.42 11.36 2.24
CA PRO A 202 14.70 12.03 2.09
C PRO A 202 15.75 11.58 3.13
N ASP A 203 15.33 10.93 4.22
CA ASP A 203 16.19 10.28 5.21
C ASP A 203 16.66 8.87 4.75
N GLY A 204 16.22 8.43 3.58
CA GLY A 204 16.50 7.12 3.02
C GLY A 204 15.61 5.99 3.57
N ALA A 205 14.72 6.26 4.52
CA ALA A 205 13.79 5.28 5.05
C ALA A 205 12.66 4.98 4.03
N VAL A 206 12.21 3.73 4.00
CA VAL A 206 11.06 3.33 3.18
C VAL A 206 9.78 3.57 3.98
N GLN A 207 8.96 4.53 3.56
CA GLN A 207 7.59 4.62 4.06
C GLN A 207 6.79 3.48 3.43
N ALA A 208 6.48 2.45 4.22
CA ALA A 208 5.79 1.27 3.74
C ALA A 208 4.36 1.60 3.30
N THR A 209 4.01 1.14 2.10
CA THR A 209 2.67 1.25 1.53
C THR A 209 2.00 -0.11 1.51
N ARG A 210 2.78 -1.19 1.40
CA ARG A 210 2.31 -2.57 1.62
C ARG A 210 3.42 -3.43 2.20
N ILE A 211 3.06 -4.31 3.13
CA ILE A 211 3.94 -5.36 3.65
C ILE A 211 3.26 -6.71 3.44
N ASP A 212 3.89 -7.62 2.70
CA ASP A 212 3.42 -8.99 2.52
C ASP A 212 4.33 -9.96 3.26
N LEU A 213 3.74 -10.90 4.01
CA LEU A 213 4.48 -12.04 4.55
C LEU A 213 4.87 -12.97 3.40
N ARG A 214 6.09 -13.50 3.46
CA ARG A 214 6.60 -14.46 2.48
C ARG A 214 7.42 -15.57 3.12
N ALA A 215 7.65 -16.63 2.35
CA ALA A 215 8.62 -17.64 2.74
C ALA A 215 10.06 -17.08 2.68
N ALA A 216 10.93 -17.68 3.47
CA ALA A 216 12.37 -17.42 3.41
C ALA A 216 12.94 -17.78 2.03
N GLY A 217 13.91 -17.01 1.56
CA GLY A 217 14.49 -17.21 0.23
C GLY A 217 15.51 -16.15 -0.14
N GLU A 218 15.60 -15.84 -1.43
CA GLU A 218 16.47 -14.77 -1.93
C GLU A 218 16.01 -13.41 -1.37
N VAL A 219 16.99 -12.63 -0.91
CA VAL A 219 16.78 -11.25 -0.50
C VAL A 219 16.91 -10.34 -1.69
N LEU A 220 16.07 -9.31 -1.74
CA LEU A 220 16.17 -8.19 -2.67
C LEU A 220 16.23 -6.90 -1.86
N VAL A 221 17.20 -6.04 -2.18
CA VAL A 221 17.32 -4.71 -1.58
C VAL A 221 17.57 -3.68 -2.67
N ARG A 222 16.83 -2.58 -2.60
CA ARG A 222 17.06 -1.39 -3.42
C ARG A 222 17.51 -0.23 -2.55
N GLY A 223 18.46 0.56 -3.03
CA GLY A 223 18.93 1.73 -2.30
C GLY A 223 20.25 2.28 -2.83
N ARG A 224 20.73 3.35 -2.19
CA ARG A 224 22.04 3.93 -2.52
C ARG A 224 23.14 3.02 -1.99
N ALA A 225 23.98 2.54 -2.90
CA ALA A 225 25.25 1.91 -2.61
C ALA A 225 26.25 2.96 -2.14
N THR A 226 26.90 2.69 -1.01
CA THR A 226 28.00 3.49 -0.49
C THR A 226 29.17 2.58 -0.17
N GLN A 227 30.39 3.10 -0.30
CA GLN A 227 31.58 2.39 0.16
C GLN A 227 32.10 3.01 1.47
N ALA A 228 32.12 2.19 2.52
CA ALA A 228 32.63 2.57 3.83
C ALA A 228 33.67 1.53 4.29
N GLY A 229 34.90 1.96 4.53
CA GLY A 229 35.98 1.08 4.98
C GLY A 229 36.30 -0.07 4.00
N GLY A 230 36.16 0.16 2.69
CA GLY A 230 36.36 -0.85 1.65
C GLY A 230 35.25 -1.89 1.54
N ARG A 231 34.10 -1.65 2.20
CA ARG A 231 32.92 -2.52 2.12
C ARG A 231 31.77 -1.77 1.45
N LEU A 232 31.10 -2.45 0.53
CA LEU A 232 29.86 -1.97 -0.08
C LEU A 232 28.71 -2.12 0.92
N GLN A 233 27.91 -1.07 1.07
CA GLN A 233 26.72 -1.06 1.90
C GLN A 233 25.53 -0.45 1.16
N ILE A 234 24.35 -1.00 1.41
CA ILE A 234 23.07 -0.42 0.99
C ILE A 234 22.24 -0.19 2.25
N GLY A 235 22.04 1.07 2.64
CA GLY A 235 21.48 1.38 3.96
C GLY A 235 22.36 0.78 5.06
N GLY A 236 21.78 -0.05 5.95
CA GLY A 236 22.52 -0.77 6.98
C GLY A 236 22.99 -2.18 6.60
N LEU A 237 22.84 -2.59 5.33
CA LEU A 237 23.18 -3.94 4.86
C LEU A 237 24.57 -3.96 4.22
N GLU A 238 25.47 -4.79 4.74
CA GLU A 238 26.74 -5.08 4.08
C GLU A 238 26.52 -6.00 2.87
N VAL A 239 27.13 -5.67 1.73
CA VAL A 239 27.02 -6.43 0.49
C VAL A 239 28.38 -7.01 0.13
N ARG A 240 28.47 -8.34 0.00
CA ARG A 240 29.68 -9.07 -0.37
C ARG A 240 29.55 -9.69 -1.76
N HIS A 241 30.70 -9.94 -2.38
CA HIS A 241 30.81 -10.54 -3.72
C HIS A 241 30.13 -9.74 -4.85
N ALA A 242 29.92 -8.44 -4.63
CA ALA A 242 29.52 -7.55 -5.71
C ALA A 242 30.67 -7.46 -6.74
N PRO A 243 30.42 -7.63 -8.05
CA PRO A 243 31.41 -7.30 -9.06
C PRO A 243 31.85 -5.84 -8.88
N ALA A 244 33.06 -5.49 -9.35
CA ALA A 244 33.66 -4.16 -9.20
C ALA A 244 32.81 -3.05 -9.88
N MET A 245 31.69 -2.68 -9.25
CA MET A 245 30.87 -1.57 -9.64
C MET A 245 31.42 -0.29 -9.03
N GLY A 246 31.16 0.83 -9.70
CA GLY A 246 31.39 2.16 -9.15
C GLY A 246 30.78 2.29 -7.75
N SER A 247 31.51 2.96 -6.88
CA SER A 247 31.32 3.01 -5.43
C SER A 247 30.17 3.87 -4.92
N ASP A 248 29.39 4.48 -5.81
CA ASP A 248 28.33 5.43 -5.45
C ASP A 248 27.22 5.42 -6.51
N GLY A 249 25.97 5.28 -6.07
CA GLY A 249 24.80 5.25 -6.95
C GLY A 249 23.67 4.40 -6.40
N PHE A 250 22.51 4.45 -7.04
CA PHE A 250 21.38 3.57 -6.69
C PHE A 250 21.55 2.21 -7.35
N VAL A 251 21.28 1.15 -6.59
CA VAL A 251 21.41 -0.23 -7.04
C VAL A 251 20.23 -1.09 -6.57
N THR A 252 19.97 -2.16 -7.33
CA THR A 252 19.21 -3.33 -6.87
C THR A 252 20.21 -4.46 -6.63
N ALA A 253 20.23 -5.01 -5.42
CA ALA A 253 21.05 -6.16 -5.06
C ALA A 253 20.16 -7.35 -4.69
N THR A 254 20.47 -8.54 -5.22
CA THR A 254 19.84 -9.79 -4.81
C THR A 254 20.86 -10.81 -4.36
N GLY A 255 20.45 -11.76 -3.52
CA GLY A 255 21.32 -12.84 -3.07
C GLY A 255 20.88 -13.50 -1.78
N ARG A 256 21.82 -14.22 -1.15
CA ARG A 256 21.56 -14.93 0.10
C ARG A 256 21.88 -14.05 1.29
N TYR A 257 20.96 -14.01 2.25
CA TYR A 257 21.15 -13.26 3.47
C TYR A 257 21.71 -14.16 4.59
N ARG A 258 22.80 -13.73 5.21
CA ARG A 258 23.43 -14.42 6.35
C ARG A 258 23.85 -13.41 7.40
N ALA A 259 23.22 -13.47 8.57
CA ALA A 259 23.63 -12.73 9.77
C ALA A 259 23.93 -11.22 9.52
N GLY A 260 23.03 -10.51 8.85
CA GLY A 260 23.19 -9.07 8.55
C GLY A 260 24.02 -8.75 7.31
N VAL A 261 24.44 -9.76 6.55
CA VAL A 261 25.24 -9.61 5.31
C VAL A 261 24.50 -10.22 4.13
N LEU A 262 24.50 -9.52 3.00
CA LEU A 262 24.06 -10.04 1.71
C LEU A 262 25.25 -10.62 0.95
N GLU A 263 25.26 -11.94 0.78
CA GLU A 263 26.08 -12.62 -0.22
C GLU A 263 25.41 -12.41 -1.58
N ALA A 264 25.79 -11.34 -2.28
CA ALA A 264 25.12 -10.93 -3.50
C ALA A 264 25.41 -11.91 -4.64
N THR A 265 24.35 -12.32 -5.32
CA THR A 265 24.39 -13.06 -6.59
C THR A 265 24.36 -12.10 -7.77
N GLN A 266 23.65 -10.98 -7.62
CA GLN A 266 23.46 -9.96 -8.64
C GLN A 266 23.40 -8.57 -8.01
N VAL A 267 24.07 -7.62 -8.63
CA VAL A 267 23.96 -6.20 -8.28
C VAL A 267 23.90 -5.40 -9.57
N GLU A 268 22.83 -4.61 -9.73
CA GLU A 268 22.56 -3.85 -10.95
C GLU A 268 22.27 -2.39 -10.62
N PRO A 269 22.66 -1.44 -11.49
CA PRO A 269 22.25 -0.05 -11.37
C PRO A 269 20.72 0.10 -11.37
N ASP A 270 20.19 0.87 -10.43
CA ASP A 270 18.77 1.22 -10.36
C ASP A 270 18.61 2.70 -10.73
N ARG A 271 18.14 2.96 -11.96
CA ARG A 271 18.02 4.33 -12.47
C ARG A 271 16.75 5.03 -12.03
N LEU A 272 15.72 4.29 -11.60
CA LEU A 272 14.40 4.83 -11.26
C LEU A 272 14.46 5.99 -10.24
N PRO A 273 15.30 5.95 -9.18
CA PRO A 273 15.35 7.01 -8.18
C PRO A 273 15.88 8.35 -8.73
N THR A 274 16.69 8.34 -9.78
CA THR A 274 17.33 9.54 -10.35
C THR A 274 16.79 9.95 -11.71
N ASP A 275 16.31 8.98 -12.48
CA ASP A 275 15.70 9.16 -13.79
C ASP A 275 14.45 8.27 -13.89
N PRO A 276 13.29 8.73 -13.39
CA PRO A 276 12.02 8.01 -13.50
C PRO A 276 11.63 7.70 -14.96
N ALA A 277 12.14 8.48 -15.91
CA ALA A 277 11.88 8.30 -17.32
C ALA A 277 12.53 7.03 -17.88
N ALA A 278 13.61 6.54 -17.28
CA ALA A 278 14.30 5.33 -17.71
C ALA A 278 13.44 4.06 -17.64
N ALA A 279 12.32 4.10 -16.90
CA ALA A 279 11.39 2.98 -16.81
C ALA A 279 10.44 2.84 -18.01
N PHE A 280 10.43 3.82 -18.92
CA PHE A 280 9.46 3.91 -20.01
C PHE A 280 10.13 4.09 -21.37
N PRO A 281 9.49 3.67 -22.47
CA PRO A 281 9.97 3.96 -23.82
C PRO A 281 10.16 5.47 -24.04
N GLU A 282 11.09 5.86 -24.92
CA GLU A 282 11.37 7.28 -25.23
C GLU A 282 10.14 8.05 -25.75
N ALA A 283 9.19 7.34 -26.38
CA ALA A 283 7.92 7.91 -26.82
C ALA A 283 7.02 8.37 -25.65
N THR A 284 7.27 7.89 -24.43
CA THR A 284 6.53 8.30 -23.23
C THR A 284 6.98 9.69 -22.80
N ARG A 285 6.13 10.68 -23.06
CA ARG A 285 6.43 12.10 -22.81
C ARG A 285 5.94 12.58 -21.45
N ARG A 286 4.79 12.07 -21.00
CA ARG A 286 4.19 12.45 -19.73
C ARG A 286 4.47 11.36 -18.70
N ILE A 287 5.10 11.71 -17.60
CA ILE A 287 5.46 10.77 -16.54
C ILE A 287 4.92 11.28 -15.21
N LEU A 288 4.02 10.52 -14.60
CA LEU A 288 3.45 10.80 -13.29
C LEU A 288 4.21 9.99 -12.24
N VAL A 289 4.79 10.64 -11.24
CA VAL A 289 5.60 9.98 -10.20
C VAL A 289 5.09 10.38 -8.83
N GLU A 290 4.66 9.39 -8.07
CA GLU A 290 4.33 9.55 -6.68
C GLU A 290 5.59 9.41 -5.83
N SER A 291 5.92 10.46 -5.07
CA SER A 291 7.16 10.54 -4.30
C SER A 291 7.02 11.51 -3.12
N TYR A 292 7.96 11.45 -2.19
CA TYR A 292 8.20 12.58 -1.31
C TYR A 292 8.92 13.68 -2.09
N VAL A 293 8.49 14.92 -1.93
CA VAL A 293 9.10 16.06 -2.60
C VAL A 293 9.34 17.21 -1.64
N MET A 294 10.37 17.98 -1.95
CA MET A 294 10.66 19.26 -1.30
C MET A 294 11.28 20.22 -2.32
N ALA A 295 11.19 21.51 -2.05
CA ALA A 295 11.94 22.49 -2.81
C ALA A 295 13.45 22.23 -2.65
N GLY A 296 14.18 22.21 -3.75
CA GLY A 296 15.64 22.17 -3.81
C GLY A 296 16.19 23.50 -4.34
N GLU A 297 17.51 23.67 -4.24
CA GLU A 297 18.19 24.89 -4.71
C GLU A 297 18.09 25.05 -6.24
N GLU A 298 18.12 23.94 -6.98
CA GLU A 298 18.15 23.91 -8.45
C GLU A 298 16.91 23.24 -9.08
N GLY A 299 15.83 23.07 -8.30
CA GLY A 299 14.59 22.47 -8.80
C GLY A 299 13.81 21.72 -7.72
N LEU A 300 13.05 20.70 -8.14
CA LEU A 300 12.29 19.86 -7.24
C LEU A 300 13.18 18.69 -6.77
N ARG A 301 13.38 18.57 -5.45
CA ARG A 301 14.08 17.44 -4.86
C ARG A 301 13.09 16.33 -4.54
N LEU A 302 13.34 15.13 -5.07
CA LEU A 302 12.60 13.92 -4.76
C LEU A 302 13.11 13.26 -3.46
N GLY A 303 12.33 12.34 -2.90
CA GLY A 303 12.68 11.59 -1.69
C GLY A 303 13.91 10.70 -1.87
N SER A 304 14.25 10.35 -3.11
CA SER A 304 15.53 9.72 -3.45
C SER A 304 16.75 10.65 -3.27
N GLY A 305 16.53 11.95 -3.10
CA GLY A 305 17.57 12.98 -3.12
C GLY A 305 17.90 13.52 -4.52
N ALA A 306 17.35 12.93 -5.58
CA ALA A 306 17.49 13.46 -6.93
C ALA A 306 16.88 14.86 -7.03
N VAL A 307 17.57 15.78 -7.69
CA VAL A 307 17.08 17.13 -7.97
C VAL A 307 16.77 17.20 -9.45
N LEU A 308 15.51 17.48 -9.78
CA LEU A 308 15.04 17.57 -11.16
C LEU A 308 14.62 19.01 -11.48
N PRO A 309 14.88 19.49 -12.71
CA PRO A 309 14.45 20.81 -13.15
C PRO A 309 12.96 21.05 -12.85
N ALA A 310 12.64 22.23 -12.30
CA ALA A 310 11.28 22.63 -11.99
C ALA A 310 11.15 24.16 -12.04
N PRO A 311 9.96 24.70 -12.34
CA PRO A 311 9.67 26.13 -12.17
C PRO A 311 9.89 26.58 -10.72
N ALA A 312 10.30 27.85 -10.56
CA ALA A 312 10.44 28.46 -9.25
C ALA A 312 9.13 28.37 -8.45
N GLY A 313 9.23 28.00 -7.18
CA GLY A 313 8.08 27.87 -6.28
C GLY A 313 7.35 26.53 -6.33
N LEU A 314 7.77 25.57 -7.17
CA LEU A 314 7.23 24.22 -7.12
C LEU A 314 7.81 23.45 -5.92
N GLY A 315 6.93 22.90 -5.08
CA GLY A 315 7.31 22.21 -3.84
C GLY A 315 7.25 23.12 -2.61
N GLY A 316 7.69 22.60 -1.45
CA GLY A 316 7.72 23.35 -0.19
C GLY A 316 8.98 23.03 0.61
N PRO A 317 9.26 23.77 1.70
CA PRO A 317 10.49 23.60 2.47
C PRO A 317 10.55 22.27 3.23
N ALA A 318 9.38 21.69 3.55
CA ALA A 318 9.28 20.41 4.23
C ALA A 318 8.95 19.28 3.22
N PRO A 319 9.54 18.08 3.41
CA PRO A 319 9.19 16.90 2.63
C PRO A 319 7.71 16.55 2.76
N ARG A 320 7.03 16.39 1.62
CA ARG A 320 5.62 15.96 1.58
C ARG A 320 5.38 14.98 0.45
N ARG A 321 4.47 14.03 0.65
CA ARG A 321 4.06 13.09 -0.39
C ARG A 321 3.21 13.81 -1.44
N ALA A 322 3.52 13.57 -2.70
CA ALA A 322 2.84 14.18 -3.82
C ALA A 322 2.98 13.36 -5.09
N LEU A 323 2.03 13.54 -6.00
CA LEU A 323 2.15 13.12 -7.38
C LEU A 323 2.75 14.28 -8.18
N VAL A 324 3.91 14.03 -8.77
CA VAL A 324 4.61 14.97 -9.64
C VAL A 324 4.34 14.60 -11.09
N GLU A 325 3.98 15.59 -11.90
CA GLU A 325 3.95 15.43 -13.35
C GLU A 325 5.25 15.93 -13.95
N PHE A 326 5.92 15.05 -14.69
CA PHE A 326 7.11 15.35 -15.45
C PHE A 326 6.83 15.30 -16.95
N GLU A 327 7.40 16.27 -17.66
CA GLU A 327 7.49 16.25 -19.11
C GLU A 327 8.90 15.86 -19.54
N ARG A 328 9.00 14.84 -20.38
CA ARG A 328 10.28 14.43 -21.00
C ARG A 328 10.66 15.43 -22.09
N GLN A 329 11.73 16.16 -21.84
CA GLN A 329 12.31 17.10 -22.80
C GLN A 329 13.06 16.34 -23.91
N SER A 330 13.33 17.01 -25.04
CA SER A 330 14.18 16.45 -26.10
C SER A 330 15.59 16.17 -25.53
N GLY A 331 15.99 14.90 -25.49
CA GLY A 331 17.21 14.43 -24.80
C GLY A 331 16.88 13.54 -23.59
N SER A 332 17.75 13.52 -22.58
CA SER A 332 17.59 12.73 -21.34
C SER A 332 17.03 13.53 -20.16
N GLY A 333 16.42 14.69 -20.41
CA GLY A 333 15.96 15.62 -19.37
C GLY A 333 14.50 15.40 -18.99
N LEU A 334 14.18 15.57 -17.70
CA LEU A 334 12.82 15.71 -17.20
C LEU A 334 12.62 17.12 -16.66
N LEU A 335 11.45 17.70 -16.94
CA LEU A 335 10.99 18.94 -16.31
C LEU A 335 9.76 18.63 -15.46
N ALA A 336 9.81 18.92 -14.16
CA ALA A 336 8.62 18.87 -13.32
C ALA A 336 7.70 20.06 -13.70
N THR A 337 6.48 19.77 -14.13
CA THR A 337 5.54 20.80 -14.59
C THR A 337 4.43 21.05 -13.57
N HIS A 338 3.94 20.00 -12.92
CA HIS A 338 2.85 20.10 -11.96
C HIS A 338 3.10 19.24 -10.72
N LEU A 339 2.48 19.66 -9.61
CA LEU A 339 2.52 18.97 -8.34
C LEU A 339 1.12 18.87 -7.74
N ARG A 340 0.66 17.65 -7.48
CA ARG A 340 -0.58 17.38 -6.73
C ARG A 340 -0.23 16.76 -5.39
N MET A 341 -0.59 17.45 -4.32
CA MET A 341 -0.37 16.93 -2.96
C MET A 341 -1.24 15.69 -2.72
N GLU A 342 -0.65 14.63 -2.15
CA GLU A 342 -1.37 13.40 -1.80
C GLU A 342 -1.15 13.01 -0.34
N GLY A 343 -2.24 12.66 0.36
CA GLY A 343 -2.17 12.03 1.69
C GLY A 343 -1.86 12.97 2.88
N PRO A 344 -1.80 12.41 4.11
CA PRO A 344 -1.75 13.20 5.33
C PRO A 344 -0.34 13.76 5.61
N GLY A 345 -0.23 15.09 5.69
CA GLY A 345 0.81 15.83 6.42
C GLY A 345 2.29 15.58 6.07
N PRO A 346 3.22 16.30 6.72
CA PRO A 346 4.66 16.07 6.63
C PRO A 346 5.09 14.70 7.18
N ILE A 347 6.28 14.23 6.78
CA ILE A 347 6.88 12.97 7.28
C ILE A 347 7.10 13.04 8.79
N GLY A 348 6.60 12.05 9.53
CA GLY A 348 7.01 11.79 10.91
C GLY A 348 6.02 12.18 12.00
N ASP A 349 4.85 12.74 11.66
CA ASP A 349 3.83 12.98 12.67
C ASP A 349 3.17 11.65 13.09
N PRO A 350 3.28 11.22 14.37
CA PRO A 350 2.37 10.22 14.89
C PRO A 350 0.94 10.76 14.76
N PRO A 351 -0.07 9.90 14.54
CA PRO A 351 -1.45 10.37 14.44
C PRO A 351 -1.80 11.20 15.69
N PRO A 352 -2.54 12.31 15.56
CA PRO A 352 -3.13 12.94 16.73
C PRO A 352 -3.93 11.87 17.47
N GLU A 353 -3.67 11.70 18.77
CA GLU A 353 -4.48 10.84 19.62
C GLU A 353 -5.95 11.18 19.37
N ALA A 354 -6.76 10.15 19.13
CA ALA A 354 -8.17 10.29 18.77
C ALA A 354 -8.97 10.94 19.91
N GLY A 355 -8.90 12.27 19.98
CA GLY A 355 -9.84 13.12 20.66
C GLY A 355 -11.15 13.03 19.89
N ARG A 356 -12.15 12.43 20.51
CA ARG A 356 -13.51 12.28 19.98
C ARG A 356 -14.12 13.64 19.65
N THR A 357 -14.06 14.05 18.40
CA THR A 357 -15.07 14.91 17.78
C THR A 357 -15.43 14.34 16.42
N ALA A 358 -16.64 13.80 16.33
CA ALA A 358 -17.20 13.27 15.10
C ALA A 358 -17.50 14.44 14.15
N ALA A 359 -16.70 14.58 13.10
CA ALA A 359 -17.05 15.34 11.91
C ALA A 359 -16.80 14.46 10.69
N SER A 360 -17.91 13.99 10.12
CA SER A 360 -18.12 13.41 8.78
C SER A 360 -16.90 13.45 7.83
N ALA A 361 -16.15 12.34 7.78
CA ALA A 361 -15.38 11.93 6.61
C ALA A 361 -16.05 10.66 6.05
N GLY A 362 -16.42 10.68 4.76
CA GLY A 362 -17.08 9.57 4.08
C GLY A 362 -16.25 8.29 4.16
N GLY A 363 -16.66 7.40 5.06
CA GLY A 363 -16.04 6.10 5.24
C GLY A 363 -16.43 5.15 4.11
N LEU A 364 -15.42 4.60 3.42
CA LEU A 364 -15.59 3.44 2.56
C LEU A 364 -16.12 2.27 3.41
N GLN A 365 -17.32 1.80 3.09
CA GLN A 365 -17.89 0.59 3.71
C GLN A 365 -17.33 -0.65 3.00
N PRO A 366 -16.79 -1.64 3.75
CA PRO A 366 -16.44 -2.94 3.19
C PRO A 366 -17.66 -3.62 2.57
N ALA A 367 -17.49 -4.30 1.44
CA ALA A 367 -18.55 -5.10 0.85
C ALA A 367 -18.98 -6.24 1.80
N PRO A 368 -20.28 -6.63 1.81
CA PRO A 368 -20.75 -7.79 2.57
C PRO A 368 -20.03 -9.06 2.13
N VAL A 369 -19.61 -9.90 3.08
CA VAL A 369 -19.04 -11.23 2.81
C VAL A 369 -20.19 -12.25 2.77
N PRO A 370 -20.42 -12.97 1.67
CA PRO A 370 -21.41 -14.04 1.64
C PRO A 370 -21.02 -15.22 2.55
N GLY A 371 -21.93 -15.67 3.42
CA GLY A 371 -21.81 -16.97 4.11
C GLY A 371 -21.45 -16.97 5.60
N ARG A 372 -21.58 -15.86 6.35
CA ARG A 372 -21.52 -15.90 7.83
C ARG A 372 -22.93 -15.99 8.44
N PRO A 373 -23.24 -17.00 9.28
CA PRO A 373 -24.45 -16.99 10.09
C PRO A 373 -24.38 -15.84 11.10
N HIS A 374 -25.44 -15.03 11.18
CA HIS A 374 -25.56 -13.94 12.13
C HIS A 374 -25.60 -14.48 13.58
N GLY A 375 -24.48 -14.33 14.29
CA GLY A 375 -24.43 -14.53 15.75
C GLY A 375 -25.06 -13.33 16.45
N ASN A 376 -26.21 -13.58 17.07
CA ASN A 376 -26.99 -12.63 17.86
C ASN A 376 -26.12 -12.06 19.01
N VAL A 377 -25.77 -10.77 18.98
CA VAL A 377 -25.07 -10.11 20.10
C VAL A 377 -26.12 -9.71 21.13
N GLY A 378 -26.36 -10.63 22.07
CA GLY A 378 -27.11 -10.34 23.29
C GLY A 378 -26.40 -9.27 24.11
N SER A 379 -27.16 -8.23 24.45
CA SER A 379 -26.84 -7.17 25.38
C SER A 379 -26.44 -7.70 26.76
N ILE A 380 -25.19 -7.45 27.17
CA ILE A 380 -24.76 -7.61 28.57
C ILE A 380 -24.95 -6.27 29.29
N PRO A 381 -25.75 -6.19 30.37
CA PRO A 381 -25.85 -4.96 31.15
C PRO A 381 -24.61 -4.77 32.02
N ARG A 382 -24.17 -3.51 32.10
CA ARG A 382 -23.14 -3.03 33.02
C ARG A 382 -23.51 -3.36 34.47
N ARG A 383 -22.55 -3.86 35.25
CA ARG A 383 -22.61 -3.83 36.70
C ARG A 383 -21.41 -3.08 37.25
N ASP A 384 -21.75 -2.16 38.14
CA ASP A 384 -20.89 -1.24 38.85
C ASP A 384 -19.87 -1.95 39.74
N SER A 385 -18.68 -1.36 39.82
CA SER A 385 -17.75 -1.57 40.92
C SER A 385 -18.33 -1.00 42.22
N PRO A 386 -18.02 -1.60 43.38
CA PRO A 386 -17.36 -0.78 44.38
C PRO A 386 -16.17 -1.47 45.07
N ALA A 387 -15.34 -0.60 45.63
CA ALA A 387 -14.13 -0.88 46.37
C ALA A 387 -14.32 -1.80 47.59
N GLY A 388 -13.26 -2.51 47.98
CA GLY A 388 -13.18 -3.23 49.25
C GLY A 388 -11.77 -3.70 49.58
N ARG A 389 -11.18 -3.10 50.61
CA ARG A 389 -9.88 -3.46 51.21
C ARG A 389 -9.93 -4.83 51.89
N GLY A 390 -8.84 -5.58 51.75
CA GLY A 390 -8.13 -6.19 52.88
C GLY A 390 -8.49 -7.63 53.30
N GLN A 391 -7.43 -8.31 53.74
CA GLN A 391 -7.37 -9.50 54.61
C GLN A 391 -7.24 -10.88 53.94
N ALA A 392 -5.99 -11.37 53.92
CA ALA A 392 -5.66 -12.75 54.32
C ALA A 392 -5.82 -12.87 55.86
N PRO A 393 -5.89 -14.06 56.52
CA PRO A 393 -5.30 -15.33 56.10
C PRO A 393 -6.12 -16.61 56.42
N VAL A 394 -5.51 -17.77 56.14
CA VAL A 394 -5.51 -19.04 56.92
C VAL A 394 -5.97 -20.32 56.17
N ARG A 395 -4.96 -21.19 55.99
CA ARG A 395 -4.88 -22.67 56.03
C ARG A 395 -5.96 -23.55 55.38
N GLY A 396 -5.44 -24.49 54.58
CA GLY A 396 -5.85 -25.90 54.69
C GLY A 396 -5.57 -26.73 53.43
N GLY A 397 -4.78 -27.80 53.57
CA GLY A 397 -4.84 -28.94 52.64
C GLY A 397 -3.59 -29.23 51.83
N ALA A 398 -2.60 -29.84 52.48
CA ALA A 398 -1.52 -30.56 51.81
C ALA A 398 -2.04 -31.83 51.13
N ARG A 399 -1.55 -32.12 49.92
CA ARG A 399 -1.20 -33.51 49.57
C ARG A 399 0.04 -33.53 48.69
N GLN A 400 1.12 -33.97 49.30
CA GLN A 400 2.38 -34.33 48.68
C GLN A 400 2.17 -35.59 47.83
N LEU A 401 2.76 -35.62 46.64
CA LEU A 401 3.28 -36.85 46.05
C LEU A 401 4.72 -36.55 45.61
N ARG A 402 5.64 -37.33 46.16
CA ARG A 402 7.07 -37.40 45.85
C ARG A 402 7.39 -38.88 45.56
N PRO A 403 8.57 -39.18 45.00
CA PRO A 403 8.71 -39.87 43.72
C PRO A 403 9.08 -41.35 43.89
N ALA A 404 9.00 -42.10 42.79
CA ALA A 404 9.63 -43.41 42.67
C ALA A 404 10.65 -43.37 41.53
N ASP A 405 11.86 -43.78 41.88
CA ASP A 405 13.02 -44.02 41.03
C ASP A 405 12.79 -45.17 40.04
N ALA A 406 13.39 -45.07 38.84
CA ALA A 406 14.32 -46.09 38.32
C ALA A 406 14.77 -45.78 36.88
N ALA A 407 16.09 -45.53 36.76
CA ALA A 407 17.04 -46.07 35.77
C ALA A 407 16.78 -45.94 34.24
N GLY A 408 17.73 -45.29 33.55
CA GLY A 408 17.92 -45.46 32.10
C GLY A 408 18.72 -44.36 31.40
N GLY A 409 20.02 -44.19 31.73
CA GLY A 409 20.97 -43.36 30.97
C GLY A 409 21.68 -44.13 29.83
N PRO A 410 22.42 -43.45 28.92
CA PRO A 410 22.46 -43.75 27.48
C PRO A 410 23.67 -44.60 27.03
N PRO A 411 23.64 -45.24 25.84
CA PRO A 411 24.82 -45.85 25.25
C PRO A 411 25.70 -44.80 24.54
N GLY A 412 27.00 -44.80 24.87
CA GLY A 412 28.04 -43.98 24.26
C GLY A 412 28.55 -44.52 22.91
N PRO A 413 29.43 -43.76 22.22
CA PRO A 413 29.88 -44.07 20.86
C PRO A 413 30.98 -45.15 20.81
N PRO A 414 31.08 -45.94 19.72
CA PRO A 414 32.14 -46.94 19.56
C PRO A 414 33.50 -46.30 19.18
N ARG A 415 34.56 -46.83 19.80
CA ARG A 415 35.98 -46.51 19.54
C ARG A 415 36.52 -47.21 18.28
N MET A 416 37.37 -46.48 17.56
CA MET A 416 38.25 -46.90 16.45
C MET A 416 39.26 -48.00 16.82
N PRO A 417 39.84 -48.65 15.79
CA PRO A 417 41.25 -49.03 15.81
C PRO A 417 42.07 -48.43 14.64
N GLY A 418 43.13 -47.68 14.99
CA GLY A 418 44.51 -47.94 14.52
C GLY A 418 44.95 -47.64 13.08
N ARG A 419 45.43 -46.40 12.86
CA ARG A 419 46.70 -45.96 12.22
C ARG A 419 47.43 -46.91 11.21
N ALA A 420 47.67 -46.40 9.99
CA ALA A 420 48.95 -46.55 9.27
C ALA A 420 49.12 -45.49 8.17
N ALA A 421 50.29 -44.86 8.16
CA ALA A 421 50.93 -44.07 7.09
C ALA A 421 52.45 -44.34 7.22
N PRO A 422 53.34 -43.95 6.29
CA PRO A 422 53.28 -43.66 4.84
C PRO A 422 54.31 -44.58 4.09
N PRO A 423 54.94 -44.29 2.90
CA PRO A 423 55.83 -43.12 2.66
C PRO A 423 55.88 -42.50 1.23
N ARG A 424 56.36 -41.25 1.23
CA ARG A 424 56.95 -40.39 0.16
C ARG A 424 56.06 -39.78 -0.91
#